data_AF-A0A954X991-F1
#
_entry.id   AF-A0A954X991-F1
#
_cell.length_a   1.000
_cell.length_b   1.000
_cell.length_c   1.000
_cell.angle_alpha   90.00
_cell.angle_beta   90.00
_cell.angle_gamma   90.00
#
_symmetry.space_group_name_H-M   'P 1'
#
loop_
_entity.id
_entity.type
_entity.pdbx_description
1 polymer ?
#
loop_
_entity_poly.entity_id
_entity_poly.type
_entity_poly.pdbx_seq_one_letter_code
_entity_poly.pdbx_strand_id
1 'polypeptide(L)' 'MKYTVWLLLVGLVVLHQDFWQQKDSTLMFGFLPYSLFYHGLLSIGAAVVWWMAVQFCWPERVKAVDLEAAAAKGGER' A
#
# COMPACT_ATOMS: atom_id res chain seq x y z
N MET A 1 6.62 -14.81 0.86
CA MET A 1 6.40 -13.40 0.50
C MET A 1 4.92 -13.04 0.35
N LYS A 2 4.16 -13.72 -0.52
CA LYS A 2 2.70 -13.46 -0.71
C LYS A 2 1.86 -13.43 0.58
N TYR A 3 2.06 -14.41 1.47
CA TYR A 3 1.36 -14.42 2.78
C TYR A 3 1.79 -13.28 3.71
N THR A 4 3.04 -12.83 3.61
CA THR A 4 3.55 -11.69 4.38
C THR A 4 2.86 -10.40 3.97
N VAL A 5 2.72 -10.17 2.66
CA VAL A 5 1.99 -9.00 2.12
C VAL A 5 0.53 -9.04 2.57
N TRP A 6 -0.12 -10.20 2.53
CA TRP A 6 -1.49 -10.37 3.01
C TRP A 6 -1.64 -10.08 4.51
N LEU A 7 -0.72 -10.57 5.34
CA LEU A 7 -0.74 -10.32 6.78
C LEU A 7 -0.55 -8.83 7.08
N LEU A 8 0.39 -8.17 6.39
CA LEU A 8 0.60 -6.73 6.51
C LEU A 8 -0.64 -5.94 6.06
N LEU A 9 -1.30 -6.36 4.98
CA LEU A 9 -2.51 -5.72 4.46
C LEU A 9 -3.65 -5.80 5.47
N VAL A 10 -3.91 -6.99 6.02
CA VAL A 10 -4.92 -7.20 7.06
C VAL A 10 -4.60 -6.39 8.32
N GLY A 11 -3.34 -6.39 8.75
CA GLY A 11 -2.88 -5.57 9.86
C GLY A 11 -3.15 -4.08 9.62
N LEU A 12 -2.84 -3.58 8.43
CA LEU A 12 -3.07 -2.20 8.05
C LEU A 12 -4.56 -1.83 8.09
N VAL A 13 -5.44 -2.70 7.59
CA VAL A 13 -6.90 -2.49 7.62
C VAL A 13 -7.42 -2.39 9.06
N VAL A 14 -6.94 -3.26 9.95
CA VAL A 14 -7.34 -3.24 11.36
C VAL A 14 -6.84 -1.98 12.06
N LEU A 15 -5.58 -1.60 11.83
CA LEU A 15 -5.01 -0.36 12.38
C LEU A 15 -5.73 0.88 11.84
N HIS A 16 -6.18 0.85 10.59
CA HIS A 16 -6.89 1.96 9.95
C HIS A 16 -8.30 2.23 10.52
N GLN A 17 -8.93 1.25 11.18
CA GLN A 17 -10.27 1.44 11.75
C GLN A 17 -10.32 2.46 12.89
N ASP A 18 -9.18 2.85 13.47
CA ASP A 18 -9.03 3.89 14.49
C ASP A 18 -10.12 3.91 15.60
N PHE A 19 -10.47 2.74 16.13
CA PHE A 19 -11.40 2.65 17.27
C PHE A 19 -10.75 2.95 18.63
N TRP A 20 -9.42 3.10 18.65
CA TRP A 20 -8.59 3.10 19.85
C TRP A 20 -8.17 4.52 20.26
N GLN A 21 -7.92 5.42 19.30
CA GLN A 21 -7.46 6.80 19.58
C GLN A 21 -8.60 7.82 19.62
N GLN A 22 -9.86 7.39 19.67
CA GLN A 22 -11.03 8.28 19.56
C GLN A 22 -11.09 9.43 20.58
N LYS A 23 -10.31 9.38 21.67
CA LYS A 23 -10.28 10.42 22.71
C LYS A 23 -8.88 11.00 22.96
N ASP A 24 -7.90 10.62 22.15
CA ASP A 24 -6.51 11.00 22.41
C ASP A 24 -6.19 12.36 21.79
N SER A 25 -6.23 13.41 22.61
CA SER A 25 -5.97 14.80 22.18
C SER A 25 -4.49 15.19 22.27
N THR A 26 -3.60 14.20 22.39
CA THR A 26 -2.16 14.43 22.48
C THR A 26 -1.67 15.16 21.22
N LEU A 27 -0.93 16.26 21.41
CA LEU A 27 -0.33 17.03 20.31
C LEU A 27 1.10 16.55 20.05
N MET A 28 1.34 16.01 18.86
CA MET A 28 2.66 15.77 18.31
C MET A 28 3.25 17.10 17.81
N PHE A 29 4.53 17.37 18.12
CA PHE A 29 5.24 18.59 17.73
C PHE A 29 4.58 19.92 18.15
N GLY A 30 3.63 19.89 19.10
CA GLY A 30 2.95 21.07 19.62
C GLY A 30 1.84 21.66 18.73
N PHE A 31 1.58 21.09 17.54
CA PHE A 31 0.52 21.57 16.64
C PHE A 31 -0.26 20.48 15.90
N LEU A 32 0.30 19.26 15.79
CA LEU A 32 -0.30 18.18 15.02
C LEU A 32 -1.03 17.22 15.95
N PRO A 33 -2.35 16.98 15.78
CA PRO A 33 -3.05 15.98 16.57
C PRO A 33 -2.44 14.58 16.37
N TYR A 34 -2.28 13.81 17.44
CA TYR A 34 -1.69 12.48 17.38
C TYR A 34 -2.43 11.55 16.41
N SER A 35 -3.76 11.60 16.37
CA SER A 35 -4.59 10.86 15.41
C SER A 35 -4.18 11.16 13.95
N LEU A 36 -3.96 12.43 13.60
CA LEU A 36 -3.51 12.84 12.26
C LEU A 36 -2.10 12.32 11.94
N PHE A 37 -1.18 12.42 12.90
CA PHE A 37 0.18 11.89 12.73
C PHE A 37 0.17 10.38 12.50
N TYR A 38 -0.62 9.66 13.29
CA TYR A 38 -0.81 8.22 13.19
C TYR A 38 -1.39 7.82 11.81
N HIS A 39 -2.41 8.54 11.34
CA HIS A 39 -3.01 8.30 10.01
C HIS A 39 -2.02 8.60 8.87
N GLY A 40 -1.18 9.63 9.04
CA GLY A 40 -0.08 9.93 8.12
C GLY A 40 0.89 8.76 8.01
N LEU A 41 1.34 8.20 9.14
CA LEU A 41 2.20 7.02 9.15
C LEU A 41 1.53 5.79 8.56
N LEU A 42 0.23 5.57 8.84
CA LEU A 42 -0.52 4.48 8.21
C LEU A 42 -0.60 4.61 6.69
N SER A 43 -0.75 5.83 6.18
CA SER A 43 -0.78 6.08 4.73
C SER A 43 0.58 5.78 4.06
N ILE A 44 1.68 6.13 4.73
CA ILE A 44 3.03 5.75 4.28
C ILE A 44 3.20 4.23 4.31
N GLY A 45 2.76 3.57 5.39
CA GLY A 45 2.75 2.10 5.50
C GLY A 45 1.94 1.45 4.37
N ALA A 46 0.78 2.01 4.02
CA ALA A 46 -0.05 1.56 2.91
C ALA A 46 0.71 1.58 1.58
N ALA A 47 1.40 2.69 1.29
CA ALA A 47 2.19 2.83 0.08
C ALA A 47 3.32 1.78 0.00
N VAL A 48 4.00 1.51 1.11
CA VAL A 48 5.05 0.47 1.16
C VAL A 48 4.45 -0.92 0.95
N VAL A 49 3.35 -1.26 1.62
CA VAL A 49 2.68 -2.56 1.44
C VAL A 49 2.20 -2.74 0.00
N TRP A 50 1.67 -1.68 -0.61
CA TRP A 50 1.25 -1.69 -2.01
C TRP A 50 2.42 -1.90 -2.96
N TRP A 51 3.54 -1.20 -2.73
CA TRP A 51 4.77 -1.43 -3.49
C TRP A 51 5.24 -2.88 -3.39
N MET A 52 5.26 -3.45 -2.18
CA MET A 52 5.57 -4.87 -1.98
C MET A 52 4.57 -5.80 -2.69
N ALA A 53 3.28 -5.44 -2.71
CA ALA A 53 2.26 -6.21 -3.42
C ALA A 53 2.52 -6.25 -4.93
N VAL A 54 2.89 -5.12 -5.53
CA VAL A 54 3.28 -5.06 -6.96
C VAL A 54 4.53 -5.91 -7.22
N GLN A 55 5.52 -5.89 -6.33
CA GLN A 55 6.75 -6.64 -6.54
C GLN A 55 6.58 -8.17 -6.36
N PHE A 56 5.80 -8.60 -5.37
CA PHE A 56 5.74 -10.02 -4.95
C PHE A 56 4.44 -10.75 -5.30
N CYS A 57 3.35 -10.03 -5.51
CA CYS A 57 2.03 -10.62 -5.78
C CYS A 57 1.56 -10.38 -7.22
N TRP A 58 2.20 -9.47 -7.97
CA TRP A 58 1.83 -9.23 -9.36
C TRP A 58 2.24 -10.40 -10.27
N PRO A 59 1.30 -10.98 -11.05
CA PRO A 59 1.56 -12.16 -11.86
C PRO A 59 2.41 -11.83 -13.10
N GLU A 60 3.41 -12.66 -13.38
CA GLU A 60 4.31 -12.54 -14.54
C GLU A 60 3.59 -12.69 -15.88
N ARG A 61 2.43 -13.37 -15.91
CA ARG A 61 1.61 -13.54 -17.12
C ARG A 61 1.17 -12.20 -17.72
N VAL A 62 1.00 -11.15 -16.91
CA VAL A 62 0.64 -9.81 -17.41
C VAL A 62 1.79 -9.20 -18.21
N LYS A 63 3.05 -9.39 -17.76
CA LYS A 63 4.23 -8.89 -18.48
C LYS A 63 4.38 -9.52 -19.86
N ALA A 64 4.06 -10.80 -20.00
CA ALA A 64 4.15 -11.50 -21.28
C ALA A 64 3.12 -10.95 -22.29
N VAL A 65 1.87 -10.75 -21.86
CA VAL A 65 0.81 -10.15 -22.70
C VAL A 65 1.16 -8.71 -23.10
N ASP A 66 1.72 -7.92 -22.18
CA ASP A 66 2.14 -6.54 -22.47
C ASP A 66 3.30 -6.49 -23.48
N LEU A 67 4.27 -7.41 -23.38
CA LEU A 67 5.40 -7.53 -24.32
C LEU A 67 4.94 -8.01 -25.71
N GLU A 68 4.03 -8.98 -25.77
CA GLU A 68 3.44 -9.44 -27.03
C GLU A 68 2.61 -8.34 -27.71
N ALA A 69 1.80 -7.61 -26.94
CA ALA A 69 1.02 -6.48 -27.46
C ALA A 69 1.92 -5.31 -27.92
N ALA A 70 3.03 -5.05 -27.23
CA ALA A 70 4.02 -4.06 -27.64
C ALA A 70 4.78 -4.48 -28.90
N ALA A 71 5.12 -5.77 -29.04
CA ALA A 71 5.76 -6.32 -30.23
C ALA A 71 4.83 -6.28 -31.45
N ALA A 72 3.54 -6.60 -31.27
CA ALA A 72 2.54 -6.53 -32.35
C ALA A 72 2.38 -5.10 -32.89
N LYS A 73 2.35 -4.08 -32.02
CA LYS A 73 2.30 -2.66 -32.43
C LYS A 73 3.60 -2.14 -33.05
N GLY A 74 4.72 -2.83 -32.87
CA GLY A 74 6.02 -2.49 -33.46
C GLY A 74 6.19 -2.99 -34.89
N GLY A 75 5.47 -4.05 -35.28
CA GLY A 75 5.54 -4.65 -36.62
C GLY A 75 4.61 -4.03 -37.67
N GLU A 76 3.74 -3.09 -37.28
CA GLU A 76 2.82 -2.38 -38.17
C GLU A 76 3.38 -1.04 -38.70
N ARG A 77 4.68 -0.76 -38.54
CA ARG A 77 5.34 0.44 -39.07
C ARG A 77 6.36 0.12 -40.15
#